data_AF-A0A4Y3TSC5-F1
#
_entry.id   AF-A0A4Y3TSC5-F1
#
_cell.length_a   1.000
_cell.length_b   1.000
_cell.length_c   1.000
_cell.angle_alpha   90.00
_cell.angle_beta   90.00
_cell.angle_gamma   90.00
#
_symmetry.space_group_name_H-M   'P 1'
#
loop_
_entity.id
_entity.type
_entity.pdbx_description
1 polymer ?
#
loop_
_entity_poly.entity_id
_entity_poly.type
_entity_poly.pdbx_seq_one_letter_code
_entity_poly.pdbx_strand_id
1 'polypeptide(L)'
;MGLSQIQIIRSLGDALAWLEKEVQWGVNPAELRHLTGRIGELYVAMKTRGQMALEVNQKGYDVVSVEGEQISVKTVTSTQYIRFNKNTLDVVHRVIVLRLNFDGDEISIEEIEDKSASDFWLQCRETQDSFIYSPYQQKVLIPLNDQKQIRRASYGPYEIIEYESGTIQIEKNGIPETVTKPALRELATSLGVNLLNNMGNARNTRQLGSEVISAIETLQKTPSF
;
A
#
# COMPACT_ATOMS: atom_id res chain seq x y z
N MET A 1 -6.40 28.34 9.77
CA MET A 1 -5.16 27.84 10.40
C MET A 1 -4.85 26.49 9.76
N GLY A 2 -3.60 26.25 9.34
CA GLY A 2 -3.18 24.92 8.88
C GLY A 2 -3.19 23.88 10.01
N LEU A 3 -3.32 22.61 9.65
CA LEU A 3 -3.22 21.48 10.58
C LEU A 3 -1.76 21.26 10.99
N SER A 4 -1.48 20.96 12.26
CA SER A 4 -0.15 20.50 12.64
C SER A 4 0.15 19.13 12.00
N GLN A 5 1.43 18.78 11.87
CA GLN A 5 1.84 17.47 11.37
C GLN A 5 1.24 16.31 12.19
N ILE A 6 1.12 16.48 13.50
CA ILE A 6 0.45 15.50 14.37
C ILE A 6 -1.04 15.35 14.01
N GLN A 7 -1.72 16.46 13.69
CA GLN A 7 -3.12 16.42 13.27
C GLN A 7 -3.29 15.78 11.90
N ILE A 8 -2.37 15.98 10.96
CA ILE A 8 -2.37 15.32 9.65
C ILE A 8 -2.20 13.81 9.83
N ILE A 9 -1.21 13.37 10.63
CA ILE A 9 -0.97 11.94 10.90
C ILE A 9 -2.20 11.29 11.53
N ARG A 10 -2.82 11.94 12.54
CA ARG A 10 -4.05 11.44 13.16
C ARG A 10 -5.20 11.36 12.16
N SER A 11 -5.40 12.41 11.37
CA SER A 11 -6.46 12.44 10.36
C SER A 11 -6.28 11.37 9.29
N LEU A 12 -5.03 11.10 8.89
CA LEU A 12 -4.70 10.00 7.97
C LEU A 12 -5.05 8.65 8.61
N GLY A 13 -4.64 8.43 9.86
CA GLY A 13 -4.98 7.21 10.61
C GLY A 13 -6.47 6.98 10.75
N ASP A 14 -7.23 8.02 11.10
CA ASP A 14 -8.69 7.96 11.23
C ASP A 14 -9.36 7.65 9.88
N ALA A 15 -8.88 8.27 8.79
CA ALA A 15 -9.40 8.04 7.45
C ALA A 15 -9.11 6.62 6.95
N LEU A 16 -7.91 6.08 7.23
CA LEU A 16 -7.55 4.69 6.93
C LEU A 16 -8.42 3.71 7.71
N ALA A 17 -8.60 3.93 9.02
CA ALA A 17 -9.45 3.08 9.85
C ALA A 17 -10.93 3.11 9.40
N TRP A 18 -11.41 4.24 8.88
CA TRP A 18 -12.74 4.31 8.28
C TRP A 18 -12.82 3.56 6.95
N LEU A 19 -11.81 3.70 6.09
CA LEU A 19 -11.73 2.98 4.82
C LEU A 19 -11.72 1.45 5.06
N GLU A 20 -10.96 0.98 6.04
CA GLU A 20 -10.93 -0.45 6.43
C GLU A 20 -12.33 -0.96 6.80
N LYS A 21 -13.10 -0.19 7.58
CA LYS A 21 -14.48 -0.58 7.97
C LYS A 21 -15.42 -0.65 6.77
N GLU A 22 -15.39 0.34 5.88
CA GLU A 22 -16.22 0.36 4.67
C GLU A 22 -15.94 -0.86 3.79
N VAL A 23 -14.66 -1.19 3.60
CA VAL A 23 -14.24 -2.37 2.82
C VAL A 23 -14.67 -3.67 3.52
N GLN A 24 -14.54 -3.76 4.85
CA GLN A 24 -15.02 -4.91 5.63
C GLN A 24 -16.53 -5.12 5.53
N TRP A 25 -17.31 -4.04 5.37
CA TRP A 25 -18.75 -4.12 5.10
C TRP A 25 -19.09 -4.48 3.65
N GLY A 26 -18.08 -4.69 2.81
CA GLY A 26 -18.24 -5.10 1.41
C GLY A 26 -18.43 -3.95 0.43
N VAL A 27 -18.20 -2.70 0.85
CA VAL A 27 -18.28 -1.54 -0.05
C VAL A 27 -17.14 -1.59 -1.06
N ASN A 28 -17.46 -1.41 -2.34
CA ASN A 28 -16.48 -1.42 -3.40
C ASN A 28 -15.55 -0.18 -3.28
N PRO A 29 -14.22 -0.34 -3.22
CA PRO A 29 -13.29 0.80 -3.14
C PRO A 29 -13.46 1.85 -4.24
N ALA A 30 -13.97 1.46 -5.41
CA ALA A 30 -14.23 2.37 -6.52
C ALA A 30 -15.39 3.37 -6.24
N GLU A 31 -16.22 3.11 -5.24
CA GLU A 31 -17.31 3.98 -4.77
C GLU A 31 -16.83 4.96 -3.69
N LEU A 32 -15.72 4.65 -3.02
CA LEU A 32 -15.13 5.45 -1.94
C LEU A 32 -14.17 6.53 -2.47
N ARG A 33 -14.45 7.13 -3.64
CA ARG A 33 -13.53 8.05 -4.34
C ARG A 33 -13.16 9.27 -3.51
N HIS A 34 -14.13 9.83 -2.77
CA HIS A 34 -13.89 10.98 -1.91
C HIS A 34 -12.97 10.64 -0.74
N LEU A 35 -13.20 9.49 -0.08
CA LEU A 35 -12.40 9.02 1.03
C LEU A 35 -10.97 8.66 0.59
N THR A 36 -10.86 7.91 -0.50
CA THR A 36 -9.55 7.51 -1.07
C THR A 36 -8.76 8.71 -1.61
N GLY A 37 -9.43 9.69 -2.22
CA GLY A 37 -8.83 10.99 -2.56
C GLY A 37 -8.29 11.70 -1.33
N ARG A 38 -9.11 11.84 -0.28
CA ARG A 38 -8.73 12.49 0.98
C ARG A 38 -7.55 11.81 1.69
N ILE A 39 -7.52 10.47 1.69
CA ILE A 39 -6.38 9.70 2.21
C ILE A 39 -5.11 10.02 1.44
N GLY A 40 -5.19 10.13 0.11
CA GLY A 40 -4.05 10.51 -0.70
C GLY A 40 -3.53 11.91 -0.39
N GLU A 41 -4.44 12.89 -0.28
CA GLU A 41 -4.09 14.27 0.10
C GLU A 41 -3.39 14.32 1.46
N LEU A 42 -3.95 13.62 2.46
CA LEU A 42 -3.38 13.54 3.81
C LEU A 42 -2.01 12.85 3.82
N TYR A 43 -1.85 11.76 3.07
CA TYR A 43 -0.58 11.06 2.92
C TYR A 43 0.49 11.96 2.31
N VAL A 44 0.15 12.69 1.23
CA VAL A 44 1.07 13.62 0.58
C VAL A 44 1.41 14.79 1.51
N ALA A 45 0.44 15.37 2.21
CA ALA A 45 0.68 16.45 3.17
C ALA A 45 1.59 16.00 4.32
N MET A 46 1.46 14.75 4.79
CA MET A 46 2.39 14.18 5.76
C MET A 46 3.80 14.02 5.17
N LYS A 47 3.91 13.38 4.00
CA LYS A 47 5.18 13.08 3.33
C LYS A 47 6.00 14.33 3.05
N THR A 48 5.36 15.38 2.56
CA THR A 48 6.02 16.64 2.18
C THR A 48 6.08 17.66 3.32
N ARG A 49 5.71 17.23 4.54
CA ARG A 49 5.56 18.09 5.72
C ARG A 49 4.68 19.32 5.47
N GLY A 50 3.83 19.22 4.46
CA GLY A 50 3.01 20.28 3.92
C GLY A 50 1.70 20.45 4.65
N GLN A 51 0.79 21.11 3.95
CA GLN A 51 -0.58 21.37 4.36
C GLN A 51 -1.51 21.04 3.22
N MET A 52 -2.70 20.57 3.54
CA MET A 52 -3.78 20.54 2.58
C MET A 52 -4.13 21.96 2.12
N ALA A 53 -4.54 22.10 0.86
CA ALA A 53 -5.06 23.35 0.30
C ALA A 53 -6.08 23.99 1.26
N LEU A 54 -5.91 25.28 1.53
CA LEU A 54 -6.64 26.00 2.60
C LEU A 54 -8.10 26.27 2.24
N GLU A 55 -8.45 26.25 0.95
CA GLU A 55 -9.82 26.46 0.46
C GLU A 55 -10.42 25.17 -0.11
N VAL A 56 -11.66 24.88 0.27
CA VAL A 56 -12.46 23.85 -0.38
C VAL A 56 -12.71 24.30 -1.82
N ASN A 57 -12.20 23.53 -2.80
CA ASN A 57 -12.18 23.85 -4.24
C ASN A 57 -11.08 24.84 -4.69
N GLN A 58 -9.93 24.86 -4.01
CA GLN A 58 -8.73 25.52 -4.54
C GLN A 58 -8.41 24.96 -5.94
N LYS A 59 -8.33 25.85 -6.93
CA LYS A 59 -8.24 25.45 -8.34
C LYS A 59 -6.85 24.88 -8.64
N GLY A 60 -6.74 23.57 -8.75
CA GLY A 60 -5.70 22.87 -9.49
C GLY A 60 -4.62 22.14 -8.69
N TYR A 61 -4.51 22.37 -7.37
CA TYR A 61 -3.62 21.62 -6.49
C TYR A 61 -4.30 21.31 -5.16
N ASP A 62 -3.83 20.26 -4.50
CA ASP A 62 -4.49 19.66 -3.34
C ASP A 62 -3.64 19.82 -2.06
N VAL A 63 -2.32 19.91 -2.21
CA VAL A 63 -1.35 20.04 -1.11
C VAL A 63 -0.33 21.13 -1.42
N VAL A 64 0.11 21.86 -0.40
CA VAL A 64 1.26 22.76 -0.45
C VAL A 64 2.35 22.20 0.46
N SER A 65 3.56 21.90 -0.08
CA SER A 65 4.67 21.37 0.72
C SER A 65 5.23 22.39 1.72
N VAL A 66 6.11 21.96 2.62
CA VAL A 66 6.83 22.90 3.51
C VAL A 66 7.74 23.86 2.73
N GLU A 67 8.23 23.43 1.57
CA GLU A 67 9.01 24.24 0.62
C GLU A 67 8.14 25.16 -0.25
N GLY A 68 6.81 25.07 -0.14
CA GLY A 68 5.86 25.89 -0.92
C GLY A 68 5.49 25.32 -2.29
N GLU A 69 5.82 24.06 -2.59
CA GLU A 69 5.42 23.41 -3.84
C GLU A 69 3.90 23.21 -3.86
N GLN A 70 3.23 23.58 -4.96
CA GLN A 70 1.82 23.29 -5.20
C GLN A 70 1.74 21.91 -5.85
N ILE A 71 1.15 20.96 -5.13
CA ILE A 71 1.15 19.54 -5.49
C ILE A 71 -0.26 19.13 -5.88
N SER A 72 -0.40 18.58 -7.09
CA SER A 72 -1.60 17.86 -7.48
C SER A 72 -1.49 16.39 -7.09
N VAL A 73 -2.52 15.89 -6.41
CA VAL A 73 -2.60 14.53 -5.91
C VAL A 73 -3.70 13.78 -6.66
N LYS A 74 -3.36 12.61 -7.22
CA LYS A 74 -4.34 11.67 -7.77
C LYS A 74 -4.22 10.33 -7.10
N THR A 75 -5.28 9.92 -6.41
CA THR A 75 -5.40 8.56 -5.88
C THR A 75 -6.24 7.70 -6.80
N VAL A 76 -5.75 6.50 -7.11
CA VAL A 76 -6.46 5.48 -7.87
C VAL A 76 -6.54 4.16 -7.09
N THR A 77 -7.56 3.35 -7.37
CA THR A 77 -7.70 2.01 -6.76
C THR A 77 -7.44 0.89 -7.76
N SER A 78 -7.80 1.07 -9.04
CA SER A 78 -7.68 0.01 -10.05
C SER A 78 -7.44 0.49 -11.49
N THR A 79 -7.48 1.80 -11.74
CA THR A 79 -7.52 2.33 -13.11
C THR A 79 -6.17 2.24 -13.83
N GLN A 80 -6.20 1.78 -15.09
CA GLN A 80 -5.04 1.72 -15.98
C GLN A 80 -4.69 3.07 -16.63
N TYR A 81 -5.61 4.03 -16.58
CA TYR A 81 -5.48 5.36 -17.19
C TYR A 81 -5.94 6.43 -16.22
N ILE A 82 -5.11 7.45 -16.03
CA ILE A 82 -5.36 8.54 -15.10
C ILE A 82 -5.52 9.81 -15.92
N ARG A 83 -6.70 10.43 -15.79
CA ARG A 83 -7.03 11.64 -16.53
C ARG A 83 -6.77 12.88 -15.68
N PHE A 84 -6.03 13.82 -16.24
CA PHE A 84 -5.79 15.15 -15.69
C PHE A 84 -6.48 16.19 -16.56
N ASN A 85 -7.08 17.19 -15.91
CA ASN A 85 -7.70 18.32 -16.61
C ASN A 85 -6.60 19.29 -17.05
N LYS A 86 -6.66 19.81 -18.28
CA LYS A 86 -5.69 20.80 -18.76
C LYS A 86 -5.76 22.13 -18.01
N ASN A 87 -6.94 22.50 -17.50
CA ASN A 87 -7.18 23.81 -16.89
C ASN A 87 -6.52 24.01 -15.52
N THR A 88 -5.73 23.04 -15.05
CA THR A 88 -5.07 23.03 -13.74
C THR A 88 -3.55 22.95 -13.85
N LEU A 89 -2.98 22.98 -15.06
CA LEU A 89 -1.56 22.74 -15.29
C LEU A 89 -0.67 23.89 -14.84
N ASP A 90 -1.12 25.13 -15.08
CA ASP A 90 -0.28 26.34 -14.91
C ASP A 90 0.00 26.70 -13.45
N VAL A 91 -0.62 25.97 -12.51
CA VAL A 91 -0.59 26.25 -11.06
C VAL A 91 0.01 25.11 -10.24
N VAL A 92 0.54 24.07 -10.90
CA VAL A 92 1.07 22.88 -10.24
C VAL A 92 2.57 22.77 -10.48
N HIS A 93 3.35 22.66 -9.41
CA HIS A 93 4.79 22.46 -9.46
C HIS A 93 5.16 20.98 -9.52
N ARG A 94 4.37 20.11 -8.89
CA ARG A 94 4.66 18.68 -8.70
C ARG A 94 3.41 17.84 -8.79
N VAL A 95 3.50 16.67 -9.40
CA VAL A 95 2.39 15.71 -9.50
C VAL A 95 2.75 14.45 -8.73
N ILE A 96 1.87 14.06 -7.82
CA ILE A 96 1.97 12.79 -7.10
C ILE A 96 0.77 11.93 -7.43
N VAL A 97 1.04 10.72 -7.91
CA VAL A 97 0.02 9.70 -8.20
C VAL A 97 0.18 8.56 -7.22
N LEU A 98 -0.90 8.23 -6.53
CA LEU A 98 -0.96 7.16 -5.55
C LEU A 98 -1.90 6.06 -6.02
N ARG A 99 -1.57 4.81 -5.73
CA ARG A 99 -2.49 3.69 -5.81
C ARG A 99 -2.77 3.14 -4.42
N LEU A 100 -4.05 3.04 -4.07
CA LEU A 100 -4.47 2.22 -2.93
C LEU A 100 -4.68 0.80 -3.42
N ASN A 101 -3.84 -0.11 -2.92
CA ASN A 101 -3.93 -1.53 -3.17
C ASN A 101 -4.72 -2.21 -2.05
N PHE A 102 -5.62 -3.11 -2.43
CA PHE A 102 -6.47 -3.86 -1.53
C PHE A 102 -6.13 -5.36 -1.71
N ASP A 103 -5.51 -5.98 -0.71
CA ASP A 103 -5.29 -7.44 -0.66
C ASP A 103 -6.01 -8.01 0.57
N GLY A 104 -7.25 -8.47 0.36
CA GLY A 104 -8.15 -8.81 1.46
C GLY A 104 -8.40 -7.58 2.32
N ASP A 105 -8.03 -7.66 3.60
CA ASP A 105 -8.22 -6.59 4.58
C ASP A 105 -7.00 -5.66 4.72
N GLU A 106 -5.89 -5.93 4.00
CA GLU A 106 -4.72 -5.06 4.01
C GLU A 106 -4.86 -3.98 2.93
N ILE A 107 -4.82 -2.74 3.38
CA ILE A 107 -4.78 -1.57 2.52
C ILE A 107 -3.36 -1.04 2.53
N SER A 108 -2.77 -0.91 1.34
CA SER A 108 -1.44 -0.31 1.19
C SER A 108 -1.46 0.85 0.20
N ILE A 109 -0.66 1.87 0.49
CA ILE A 109 -0.46 3.03 -0.37
C ILE A 109 0.81 2.80 -1.18
N GLU A 110 0.69 2.79 -2.50
CA GLU A 110 1.80 2.70 -3.45
C GLU A 110 1.96 4.05 -4.17
N GLU A 111 3.17 4.60 -4.15
CA GLU A 111 3.52 5.77 -4.96
C GLU A 111 3.81 5.32 -6.39
N ILE A 112 2.94 5.71 -7.31
CA ILE A 112 3.08 5.40 -8.74
C ILE A 112 3.97 6.44 -9.41
N GLU A 113 3.76 7.72 -9.07
CA GLU A 113 4.58 8.82 -9.56
C GLU A 113 4.78 9.86 -8.49
N ASP A 114 5.98 10.43 -8.51
CA ASP A 114 6.35 11.58 -7.70
C ASP A 114 7.43 12.38 -8.44
N LYS A 115 7.01 13.39 -9.22
CA LYS A 115 7.94 14.18 -10.04
C LYS A 115 7.43 15.61 -10.32
N SER A 116 8.31 16.43 -10.88
CA SER A 116 7.96 17.77 -11.33
C SER A 116 6.81 17.73 -12.33
N ALA A 117 5.95 18.75 -12.33
CA ALA A 117 4.84 18.84 -13.27
C ALA A 117 5.35 18.78 -14.72
N SER A 118 6.41 19.53 -15.04
CA SER A 118 7.01 19.54 -16.38
C SER A 118 7.43 18.14 -16.86
N ASP A 119 8.07 17.34 -16.00
CA ASP A 119 8.53 16.00 -16.38
C ASP A 119 7.35 15.02 -16.49
N PHE A 120 6.33 15.18 -15.64
CA PHE A 120 5.13 14.34 -15.66
C PHE A 120 4.33 14.50 -16.95
N TRP A 121 4.14 15.74 -17.41
CA TRP A 121 3.35 16.00 -18.60
C TRP A 121 4.00 15.47 -19.88
N LEU A 122 5.33 15.40 -19.96
CA LEU A 122 6.06 14.80 -21.08
C LEU A 122 5.75 13.30 -21.27
N GLN A 123 5.29 12.62 -20.21
CA GLN A 123 4.97 11.19 -20.23
C GLN A 123 3.48 10.93 -20.49
N CYS A 124 2.67 11.97 -20.50
CA CYS A 124 1.24 11.87 -20.71
C CYS A 124 0.88 11.98 -22.19
N ARG A 125 -0.13 11.21 -22.62
CA ARG A 125 -0.75 11.43 -23.91
C ARG A 125 -1.69 12.62 -23.81
N GLU A 126 -1.46 13.64 -24.63
CA GLU A 126 -2.34 14.80 -24.74
C GLU A 126 -3.58 14.48 -25.60
N THR A 127 -4.74 14.95 -25.14
CA THR A 127 -6.02 14.95 -25.88
C THR A 127 -6.55 16.39 -25.95
N GLN A 128 -7.72 16.63 -26.55
CA GLN A 128 -8.27 18.00 -26.65
C GLN A 128 -8.40 18.69 -25.28
N ASP A 129 -8.99 18.02 -24.29
CA ASP A 129 -9.33 18.62 -22.99
C ASP A 129 -8.56 18.02 -21.80
N SER A 130 -7.74 16.98 -22.03
CA SER A 130 -7.11 16.24 -20.93
C SER A 130 -5.74 15.67 -21.25
N PHE A 131 -4.96 15.41 -20.20
CA PHE A 131 -3.76 14.58 -20.24
C PHE A 131 -4.09 13.19 -19.70
N ILE A 132 -3.67 12.16 -20.43
CA ILE A 132 -3.87 10.76 -20.05
C ILE A 132 -2.52 10.17 -19.68
N TYR A 133 -2.35 9.89 -18.40
CA TYR A 133 -1.21 9.15 -17.87
C TYR A 133 -1.54 7.66 -17.81
N SER A 134 -0.66 6.81 -18.31
CA SER A 134 -0.77 5.36 -18.22
C SER A 134 0.37 4.86 -17.32
N PRO A 135 0.09 4.38 -16.10
CA PRO A 135 1.13 3.88 -15.21
C PRO A 135 1.93 2.75 -15.87
N TYR A 136 3.24 2.95 -16.07
CA TYR A 136 4.13 1.88 -16.49
C TYR A 136 4.58 1.10 -15.26
N GLN A 137 4.24 -0.18 -15.18
CA GLN A 137 4.68 -1.03 -14.06
C GLN A 137 6.14 -1.44 -14.26
N GLN A 138 7.07 -0.64 -13.73
CA GLN A 138 8.39 -1.13 -13.36
C GLN A 138 8.56 -0.96 -11.85
N LYS A 139 8.19 -2.00 -11.09
CA LYS A 139 8.63 -2.09 -9.70
C LYS A 139 10.13 -2.38 -9.73
N VAL A 140 10.93 -1.42 -9.27
CA VAL A 140 12.31 -1.71 -8.86
C VAL A 140 12.22 -2.48 -7.55
N LEU A 141 12.14 -3.81 -7.64
CA LEU A 141 12.24 -4.68 -6.48
C LEU A 141 13.71 -5.05 -6.29
N ILE A 142 14.21 -4.87 -5.05
CA ILE A 142 15.46 -5.51 -4.65
C ILE A 142 15.21 -7.02 -4.74
N PRO A 143 16.00 -7.79 -5.52
CA PRO A 143 15.86 -9.24 -5.60
C PRO A 143 15.83 -9.88 -4.21
N LEU A 144 15.01 -10.92 -4.01
CA LEU A 144 14.93 -11.60 -2.70
C LEU A 144 16.28 -12.11 -2.22
N ASN A 145 17.17 -12.50 -3.14
CA ASN A 145 18.52 -12.95 -2.83
C ASN A 145 19.42 -11.86 -2.23
N ASP A 146 19.09 -10.60 -2.46
CA ASP A 146 19.81 -9.44 -1.93
C ASP A 146 19.19 -8.91 -0.64
N GLN A 147 18.05 -9.47 -0.21
CA GLN A 147 17.38 -9.11 1.04
C GLN A 147 17.84 -10.01 2.18
N LYS A 148 17.98 -9.44 3.38
CA LYS A 148 18.36 -10.21 4.55
C LYS A 148 17.20 -11.12 5.00
N GLN A 149 17.49 -12.41 5.17
CA GLN A 149 16.59 -13.36 5.84
C GLN A 149 16.65 -13.15 7.35
N ILE A 150 15.50 -12.93 7.99
CA ILE A 150 15.41 -12.63 9.42
C ILE A 150 14.90 -13.81 10.25
N ARG A 151 14.00 -14.62 9.68
CA ARG A 151 13.51 -15.86 10.30
C ARG A 151 13.38 -16.96 9.27
N ARG A 152 13.63 -18.19 9.70
CA ARG A 152 13.52 -19.40 8.89
C ARG A 152 13.04 -20.55 9.76
N ALA A 153 12.02 -21.26 9.29
CA ALA A 153 11.46 -22.41 9.98
C ALA A 153 11.12 -23.52 8.99
N SER A 154 11.32 -24.77 9.41
CA SER A 154 11.05 -25.96 8.60
C SER A 154 10.00 -26.83 9.28
N TYR A 155 9.02 -27.32 8.52
CA TYR A 155 7.96 -28.20 8.99
C TYR A 155 7.55 -29.18 7.89
N GLY A 156 7.87 -30.47 8.08
CA GLY A 156 7.65 -31.49 7.06
C GLY A 156 8.41 -31.17 5.76
N PRO A 157 7.75 -31.19 4.58
CA PRO A 157 8.39 -30.85 3.31
C PRO A 157 8.55 -29.35 3.11
N TYR A 158 8.03 -28.52 4.01
CA TYR A 158 7.98 -27.07 3.85
C TYR A 158 9.10 -26.37 4.60
N GLU A 159 9.64 -25.35 3.96
CA GLU A 159 10.50 -24.36 4.56
C GLU A 159 9.91 -22.97 4.33
N ILE A 160 9.85 -22.17 5.39
CA ILE A 160 9.25 -20.84 5.38
C ILE A 160 10.35 -19.86 5.77
N ILE A 161 10.57 -18.87 4.92
CA ILE A 161 11.59 -17.83 5.09
C ILE A 161 10.87 -16.48 5.14
N GLU A 162 11.17 -15.71 6.18
CA GLU A 162 10.77 -14.31 6.29
C GLU A 162 11.97 -13.40 6.07
N TYR A 163 11.81 -12.45 5.16
CA TYR A 163 12.79 -11.43 4.84
C TYR A 163 12.54 -10.15 5.64
N GLU A 164 13.56 -9.29 5.76
CA GLU A 164 13.45 -8.01 6.49
C GLU A 164 12.36 -7.07 5.94
N SER A 165 11.97 -7.23 4.68
CA SER A 165 10.84 -6.53 4.06
C SER A 165 9.45 -7.03 4.52
N GLY A 166 9.42 -8.05 5.37
CA GLY A 166 8.22 -8.81 5.74
C GLY A 166 7.73 -9.75 4.65
N THR A 167 8.46 -9.90 3.55
CA THR A 167 8.10 -10.86 2.48
C THR A 167 8.25 -12.29 3.00
N ILE A 168 7.29 -13.16 2.66
CA ILE A 168 7.30 -14.58 3.00
C ILE A 168 7.54 -15.41 1.74
N GLN A 169 8.59 -16.22 1.76
CA GLN A 169 8.86 -17.27 0.79
C GLN A 169 8.55 -18.63 1.41
N ILE A 170 7.99 -19.51 0.61
CA ILE A 170 7.80 -20.92 0.98
C ILE A 170 8.54 -21.75 -0.05
N GLU A 171 9.28 -22.73 0.43
CA GLU A 171 9.84 -23.78 -0.39
C GLU A 171 9.22 -25.11 0.00
N LYS A 172 8.79 -25.90 -0.98
CA LYS A 172 8.32 -27.27 -0.78
C LYS A 172 9.33 -28.21 -1.42
N ASN A 173 9.96 -29.06 -0.61
CA ASN A 173 11.04 -29.94 -1.05
C ASN A 173 12.20 -29.18 -1.74
N GLY A 174 12.54 -27.99 -1.24
CA GLY A 174 13.59 -27.13 -1.79
C GLY A 174 13.23 -26.41 -3.10
N ILE A 175 11.95 -26.44 -3.50
CA ILE A 175 11.45 -25.72 -4.68
C ILE A 175 10.60 -24.54 -4.19
N PRO A 176 10.93 -23.29 -4.56
CA PRO A 176 10.11 -22.13 -4.23
C PRO A 176 8.69 -22.22 -4.81
N GLU A 177 7.70 -22.04 -3.94
CA GLU A 177 6.30 -21.95 -4.32
C GLU A 177 6.02 -20.58 -4.96
N THR A 178 5.43 -20.59 -6.16
CA THR A 178 5.08 -19.36 -6.89
C THR A 178 3.89 -18.62 -6.29
N VAL A 179 3.03 -19.33 -5.55
CA VAL A 179 1.88 -18.76 -4.84
C VAL A 179 1.90 -19.28 -3.41
N THR A 180 2.27 -18.41 -2.47
CA THR A 180 2.55 -18.80 -1.08
C THR A 180 1.30 -18.95 -0.20
N LYS A 181 0.23 -18.19 -0.45
CA LYS A 181 -0.97 -18.13 0.41
C LYS A 181 -1.67 -19.50 0.61
N PRO A 182 -1.84 -20.37 -0.41
CA PRO A 182 -2.43 -21.70 -0.23
C PRO A 182 -1.59 -22.62 0.66
N ALA A 183 -0.28 -22.73 0.41
CA ALA A 183 0.62 -23.55 1.21
C ALA A 183 0.72 -23.05 2.67
N LEU A 184 0.70 -21.73 2.88
CA LEU A 184 0.62 -21.15 4.23
C LEU A 184 -0.66 -21.52 4.97
N ARG A 185 -1.81 -21.59 4.28
CA ARG A 185 -3.08 -22.00 4.91
C ARG A 185 -3.08 -23.47 5.29
N GLU A 186 -2.47 -24.32 4.46
CA GLU A 186 -2.27 -25.74 4.76
C GLU A 186 -1.42 -25.92 6.02
N LEU A 187 -0.28 -25.22 6.08
CA LEU A 187 0.62 -25.21 7.24
C LEU A 187 -0.05 -24.63 8.50
N ALA A 188 -0.77 -23.53 8.37
CA ALA A 188 -1.46 -22.93 9.50
C ALA A 188 -2.51 -23.89 10.07
N THR A 189 -3.26 -24.58 9.20
CA THR A 189 -4.27 -25.56 9.61
C THR A 189 -3.63 -26.75 10.35
N SER A 190 -2.50 -27.27 9.84
CA SER A 190 -1.80 -28.41 10.48
C SER A 190 -1.16 -28.06 11.82
N LEU A 191 -0.74 -26.80 11.99
CA LEU A 191 -0.15 -26.27 13.22
C LEU A 191 -1.17 -25.71 14.22
N GLY A 192 -2.47 -25.72 13.89
CA GLY A 192 -3.51 -25.12 14.72
C GLY A 192 -3.44 -23.59 14.80
N VAL A 193 -2.75 -22.94 13.86
CA VAL A 193 -2.66 -21.48 13.76
C VAL A 193 -3.97 -20.95 13.18
N ASN A 194 -4.61 -20.01 13.88
CA ASN A 194 -5.85 -19.42 13.42
C ASN A 194 -5.63 -18.68 12.09
N LEU A 195 -6.49 -18.94 11.10
CA LEU A 195 -6.50 -18.23 9.83
C LEU A 195 -7.04 -16.81 9.96
N LEU A 196 -7.71 -16.51 11.07
CA LEU A 196 -8.25 -15.20 11.38
C LEU A 196 -7.35 -14.43 12.36
N ASN A 197 -7.35 -13.11 12.25
CA ASN A 197 -6.70 -12.21 13.19
C ASN A 197 -7.63 -11.91 14.39
N ASN A 198 -7.16 -11.09 15.34
CA ASN A 198 -7.89 -10.74 16.55
C ASN A 198 -9.19 -9.94 16.29
N MET A 199 -9.36 -9.42 15.07
CA MET A 199 -10.56 -8.70 14.63
C MET A 199 -11.55 -9.62 13.89
N GLY A 200 -11.25 -10.91 13.76
CA GLY A 200 -12.10 -11.89 13.06
C GLY A 200 -11.88 -11.95 11.54
N ASN A 201 -10.89 -11.22 11.03
CA ASN A 201 -10.61 -11.08 9.59
C ASN A 201 -9.51 -12.05 9.13
N ALA A 202 -9.47 -12.41 7.85
CA ALA A 202 -8.50 -13.38 7.34
C ALA A 202 -7.06 -12.80 7.35
N ARG A 203 -6.10 -13.55 7.91
CA ARG A 203 -4.69 -13.16 7.93
C ARG A 203 -4.13 -13.08 6.49
N ASN A 204 -3.38 -12.02 6.20
CA ASN A 204 -2.62 -11.91 4.96
C ASN A 204 -1.39 -12.84 4.96
N THR A 205 -0.68 -12.92 3.84
CA THR A 205 0.49 -13.80 3.69
C THR A 205 1.58 -13.49 4.71
N ARG A 206 1.83 -12.21 5.03
CA ARG A 206 2.88 -11.79 5.98
C ARG A 206 2.53 -12.18 7.41
N GLN A 207 1.32 -11.82 7.86
CA GLN A 207 0.79 -12.14 9.18
C GLN A 207 0.73 -13.66 9.38
N LEU A 208 0.15 -14.38 8.42
CA LEU A 208 0.03 -15.83 8.48
C LEU A 208 1.41 -16.49 8.48
N GLY A 209 2.35 -16.01 7.66
CA GLY A 209 3.73 -16.50 7.62
C GLY A 209 4.48 -16.29 8.94
N SER A 210 4.42 -15.09 9.49
CA SER A 210 5.01 -14.77 10.80
C SER A 210 4.49 -15.70 11.91
N GLU A 211 3.17 -15.93 11.93
CA GLU A 211 2.51 -16.75 12.94
C GLU A 211 2.82 -18.24 12.78
N VAL A 212 2.88 -18.74 11.53
CA VAL A 212 3.31 -20.11 11.22
C VAL A 212 4.76 -20.34 11.67
N ILE A 213 5.67 -19.41 11.36
CA ILE A 213 7.07 -19.49 11.81
C ILE A 213 7.14 -19.55 13.34
N SER A 214 6.44 -18.66 14.04
CA SER A 214 6.41 -18.65 15.51
C SER A 214 5.85 -19.94 16.11
N ALA A 215 4.82 -20.54 15.48
CA ALA A 215 4.28 -21.82 15.92
C ALA A 215 5.30 -22.95 15.77
N ILE A 216 6.02 -23.02 14.64
CA ILE A 216 7.06 -24.03 14.40
C ILE A 216 8.21 -23.87 15.40
N GLU A 217 8.70 -22.65 15.61
CA GLU A 217 9.75 -22.37 16.59
C GLU A 217 9.35 -22.78 18.02
N THR A 218 8.07 -22.60 18.38
CA THR A 218 7.54 -22.99 19.69
C THR A 218 7.51 -24.52 19.84
N LEU A 219 7.08 -25.24 18.80
CA LEU A 219 7.11 -26.70 18.78
C LEU A 219 8.54 -27.24 18.93
N GLN A 220 9.52 -26.62 18.25
CA GLN A 220 10.92 -27.04 18.31
C GLN A 220 11.60 -26.74 19.66
N LYS A 221 11.13 -25.73 20.40
CA LYS A 221 11.64 -25.37 21.73
C LYS A 221 11.05 -26.20 22.88
N THR A 222 9.97 -26.95 22.63
CA THR A 222 9.34 -27.77 23.67
C THR A 222 10.04 -29.14 23.70
N PRO A 223 10.80 -29.49 24.75
CA PRO A 223 11.45 -30.80 24.81
C PRO A 223 10.38 -31.88 24.90
N SER A 224 10.47 -32.89 24.03
CA SER A 224 9.68 -34.12 24.13
C SER A 224 9.98 -34.78 25.48
N PHE A 225 8.99 -34.85 26.37
CA PHE A 225 9.07 -35.59 27.63
C PHE A 225 8.99 -37.10 27.38
#